data_AF-A0A1J5RDB6-F1
#
_entry.id   AF-A0A1J5RDB6-F1
#
_cell.length_a   1.000
_cell.length_b   1.000
_cell.length_c   1.000
_cell.angle_alpha   90.00
_cell.angle_beta   90.00
_cell.angle_gamma   90.00
#
_symmetry.space_group_name_H-M   'P 1'
#
loop_
_entity.id
_entity.type
_entity.pdbx_description
1 polymer ?
#
loop_
_entity_poly.entity_id
_entity_poly.type
_entity_poly.pdbx_seq_one_letter_code
_entity_poly.pdbx_strand_id
1 'polypeptide(L)'
;MELVGHVLGADDHQLRSLQSAQHGAALRIECARLIRVDFSAAGSVLTWVNSAKAHGKCIEFVHLPRLVAAFFSLIGINEHARLTVRAN
;
A
#
# COMPACT_ATOMS: atom_id res chain seq x y z
N MET A 1 6.26 6.76 -6.07
CA MET A 1 5.36 6.00 -6.96
C MET A 1 3.93 6.36 -6.56
N GLU A 2 3.03 6.59 -7.50
CA GLU A 2 1.64 7.00 -7.19
C GLU A 2 0.68 5.83 -7.47
N LEU A 3 -0.12 5.45 -6.48
CA LEU A 3 -1.24 4.52 -6.63
C LEU A 3 -2.53 5.29 -6.86
N VAL A 4 -3.16 4.98 -7.98
CA VAL A 4 -4.20 5.82 -8.55
C VAL A 4 -5.39 4.96 -8.98
N GLY A 5 -6.59 5.23 -8.45
CA GLY A 5 -7.84 4.60 -8.89
C GLY A 5 -8.50 3.67 -7.86
N HIS A 6 -9.02 2.54 -8.33
CA HIS A 6 -9.64 1.51 -7.49
C HIS A 6 -8.64 0.36 -7.31
N VAL A 7 -8.34 -0.01 -6.06
CA VAL A 7 -7.58 -1.24 -5.78
C VAL A 7 -8.61 -2.34 -5.51
N LEU A 8 -9.37 -2.67 -6.55
CA LEU A 8 -10.34 -3.76 -6.55
C LEU A 8 -9.64 -5.02 -7.06
N GLY A 9 -9.79 -6.14 -6.36
CA GLY A 9 -9.37 -7.50 -6.74
C GLY A 9 -8.26 -7.66 -7.81
N ALA A 10 -7.10 -7.01 -7.64
CA ALA A 10 -5.95 -7.08 -8.54
C ALA A 10 -6.23 -6.71 -10.01
N ASP A 11 -6.26 -5.42 -10.32
CA ASP A 11 -5.64 -4.98 -11.58
C ASP A 11 -4.14 -5.27 -11.49
N ASP A 12 -3.74 -6.42 -12.03
CA ASP A 12 -2.41 -7.04 -12.02
C ASP A 12 -1.26 -6.04 -12.27
N HIS A 13 -1.53 -4.96 -13.01
CA HIS A 13 -0.56 -3.91 -13.33
C HIS A 13 -0.05 -3.12 -12.11
N GLN A 14 -0.92 -2.80 -11.13
CA GLN A 14 -0.52 -2.05 -9.94
C GLN A 14 0.33 -2.90 -8.99
N LEU A 15 -0.04 -4.17 -8.83
CA LEU A 15 0.74 -5.13 -8.05
C LEU A 15 2.10 -5.42 -8.69
N ARG A 16 2.17 -5.57 -10.02
CA ARG A 16 3.45 -5.71 -10.74
C ARG A 16 4.32 -4.47 -10.60
N SER A 17 3.73 -3.29 -10.61
CA SER A 17 4.45 -2.03 -10.36
C SER A 17 5.05 -2.03 -8.94
N LEU A 18 4.28 -2.42 -7.93
CA LEU A 18 4.77 -2.60 -6.56
C LEU A 18 5.87 -3.66 -6.47
N GLN A 19 5.72 -4.80 -7.14
CA GLN A 19 6.72 -5.87 -7.18
C GLN A 19 8.03 -5.42 -7.85
N SER A 20 7.95 -4.68 -8.97
CA SER A 20 9.14 -4.10 -9.61
C SER A 20 9.83 -3.08 -8.71
N ALA A 21 9.05 -2.28 -7.97
CA ALA A 21 9.54 -1.33 -6.98
C ALA A 21 10.16 -2.01 -5.72
N GLN A 22 10.04 -3.34 -5.58
CA GLN A 22 10.81 -4.10 -4.59
C GLN A 22 12.32 -4.15 -4.91
N HIS A 23 12.79 -3.59 -6.02
CA HIS A 23 14.22 -3.41 -6.30
C HIS A 23 14.59 -1.92 -6.18
N GLY A 24 15.38 -1.52 -5.17
CA GLY A 24 15.74 -0.10 -4.91
C GLY A 24 15.62 0.39 -3.45
N ALA A 25 15.80 1.70 -3.22
CA ALA A 25 15.72 2.35 -1.91
C ALA A 25 14.26 2.53 -1.40
N ALA A 26 14.09 3.09 -0.19
CA ALA A 26 12.81 3.28 0.52
C ALA A 26 11.66 3.73 -0.39
N LEU A 27 10.47 3.13 -0.21
CA LEU A 27 9.36 3.28 -1.15
C LEU A 27 8.22 4.12 -0.56
N ARG A 28 7.99 5.28 -1.16
CA ARG A 28 6.84 6.14 -0.85
C ARG A 28 5.75 5.98 -1.91
N ILE A 29 4.56 5.61 -1.45
CA ILE A 29 3.39 5.30 -2.25
C ILE A 29 2.31 6.33 -1.96
N GLU A 30 1.95 7.12 -2.97
CA GLU A 30 0.88 8.10 -2.84
C GLU A 30 -0.47 7.47 -3.17
N CYS A 31 -1.39 7.50 -2.20
CA CYS A 31 -2.72 6.91 -2.29
C CYS A 31 -3.83 7.99 -2.41
N ALA A 32 -3.48 9.20 -2.84
CA ALA A 32 -4.42 10.34 -2.89
C ALA A 32 -5.65 10.08 -3.78
N ARG A 33 -5.53 9.17 -4.76
CA ARG A 33 -6.59 8.81 -5.72
C ARG A 33 -7.20 7.43 -5.46
N LEU A 34 -6.94 6.85 -4.30
CA LEU A 34 -7.46 5.54 -3.92
C LEU A 34 -8.88 5.70 -3.34
N ILE A 35 -9.88 5.05 -3.93
CA ILE A 35 -11.29 5.26 -3.52
C ILE A 35 -11.78 4.11 -2.64
N ARG A 36 -11.50 2.85 -3.03
CA ARG A 36 -11.83 1.64 -2.26
C ARG A 36 -10.72 0.60 -2.44
N VAL A 37 -10.50 -0.20 -1.40
CA VAL A 37 -9.62 -1.38 -1.40
C VAL A 37 -10.44 -2.60 -1.01
N ASP A 38 -10.39 -3.66 -1.82
CA ASP A 38 -10.99 -4.94 -1.46
C ASP A 38 -10.10 -5.76 -0.51
N PHE A 39 -10.71 -6.65 0.27
CA PHE A 39 -10.00 -7.58 1.14
C PHE A 39 -8.93 -8.40 0.43
N SER A 40 -9.23 -8.90 -0.79
CA SER A 40 -8.25 -9.67 -1.59
C SER A 40 -7.01 -8.84 -1.91
N ALA A 41 -7.21 -7.58 -2.32
CA ALA A 41 -6.11 -6.70 -2.68
C ALA A 41 -5.30 -6.26 -1.44
N ALA A 42 -5.95 -6.03 -0.29
CA ALA A 42 -5.25 -5.76 0.96
C ALA A 42 -4.39 -6.95 1.42
N GLY A 43 -4.84 -8.20 1.20
CA GLY A 43 -4.04 -9.39 1.42
C GLY A 43 -2.77 -9.40 0.58
N SER A 44 -2.88 -9.13 -0.72
CA SER A 44 -1.72 -9.02 -1.62
C SER A 44 -0.76 -7.89 -1.22
N VAL A 45 -1.30 -6.73 -0.81
CA VAL A 45 -0.50 -5.60 -0.30
C VAL A 45 0.22 -6.01 0.99
N LEU A 46 -0.43 -6.68 1.94
CA LEU A 46 0.21 -7.15 3.16
C LEU A 46 1.36 -8.11 2.86
N THR A 47 1.14 -9.10 1.98
CA THR A 47 2.20 -10.02 1.56
C THR A 47 3.37 -9.28 0.92
N TRP A 48 3.07 -8.28 0.08
CA TRP A 48 4.08 -7.45 -0.56
C TRP A 48 4.87 -6.60 0.46
N VAL A 49 4.19 -5.91 1.38
CA VAL A 49 4.81 -5.11 2.45
C VAL A 49 5.67 -5.99 3.33
N ASN A 50 5.19 -7.18 3.70
CA ASN A 50 5.93 -8.11 4.55
C ASN A 50 7.21 -8.58 3.86
N SER A 51 7.15 -8.91 2.56
CA SER A 51 8.34 -9.23 1.77
C SER A 51 9.32 -8.07 1.73
N ALA A 52 8.85 -6.85 1.45
CA ALA A 52 9.71 -5.67 1.41
C ALA A 52 10.36 -5.34 2.77
N LYS A 53 9.63 -5.52 3.89
CA LYS A 53 10.20 -5.38 5.25
C LYS A 53 11.24 -6.46 5.53
N ALA A 54 11.02 -7.70 5.10
CA ALA A 54 12.01 -8.77 5.20
C ALA A 54 13.31 -8.47 4.42
N HIS A 55 13.20 -7.68 3.35
CA HIS A 55 14.35 -7.13 2.62
C HIS A 55 14.93 -5.84 3.24
N GLY A 56 14.51 -5.46 4.45
CA GLY A 56 15.01 -4.29 5.17
C GLY A 56 14.52 -2.94 4.64
N LYS A 57 13.42 -2.93 3.87
CA LYS A 57 12.92 -1.69 3.26
C LYS A 57 11.87 -1.00 4.12
N CYS A 58 11.94 0.33 4.13
CA CYS A 58 10.89 1.18 4.66
C CYS A 58 9.86 1.50 3.58
N ILE A 59 8.60 1.17 3.83
CA ILE A 59 7.46 1.54 2.99
C ILE A 59 6.63 2.59 3.71
N GLU A 60 6.24 3.62 2.97
CA GLU A 60 5.37 4.69 3.46
C GLU A 60 4.21 4.90 2.48
N PHE A 61 2.98 4.75 2.97
CA PHE A 61 1.77 5.11 2.25
C PHE A 61 1.33 6.50 2.68
N VAL A 62 1.21 7.43 1.74
CA VAL A 62 0.83 8.82 2.01
C VAL A 62 -0.46 9.20 1.31
N HIS A 63 -1.13 10.22 1.85
CA HIS A 63 -2.43 10.69 1.37
C HIS A 63 -3.51 9.60 1.34
N LEU A 64 -3.47 8.68 2.30
CA LEU A 64 -4.48 7.63 2.42
C LEU A 64 -5.85 8.22 2.80
N PRO A 65 -6.94 7.80 2.15
CA PRO A 65 -8.29 8.05 2.66
C PRO A 65 -8.44 7.43 4.04
N ARG A 66 -9.12 8.12 4.97
CA ARG A 66 -9.31 7.64 6.35
C ARG A 66 -9.87 6.22 6.43
N LEU A 67 -10.83 5.88 5.56
CA LEU A 67 -11.43 4.55 5.51
C LEU A 67 -10.40 3.46 5.15
N VAL A 68 -9.54 3.73 4.16
CA VAL A 68 -8.48 2.81 3.73
C VAL A 68 -7.40 2.68 4.80
N ALA A 69 -7.03 3.78 5.46
CA ALA A 69 -6.07 3.74 6.56
C ALA A 69 -6.59 2.94 7.77
N ALA A 70 -7.87 3.08 8.12
CA ALA A 70 -8.50 2.27 9.15
C ALA A 70 -8.49 0.77 8.76
N PHE A 71 -8.78 0.47 7.50
CA PHE A 71 -8.73 -0.90 6.97
C PHE A 71 -7.31 -1.50 7.00
N PHE A 72 -6.32 -0.73 6.59
CA PHE A 72 -4.91 -1.16 6.61
C PHE A 72 -4.42 -1.35 8.05
N SER A 73 -4.88 -0.51 8.98
CA SER A 73 -4.61 -0.68 10.41
C SER A 73 -5.27 -1.94 10.96
N LEU A 74 -6.51 -2.23 10.54
CA LEU A 74 -7.25 -3.44 10.95
C LEU A 74 -6.56 -4.74 10.48
N ILE A 75 -6.00 -4.75 9.27
CA ILE A 75 -5.29 -5.91 8.71
C ILE A 75 -3.84 -5.99 9.23
N GLY A 76 -3.36 -4.98 9.96
CA GLY A 76 -2.02 -4.98 10.55
C GLY A 76 -0.91 -4.48 9.60
N ILE A 77 -1.26 -3.85 8.47
CA ILE A 77 -0.28 -3.29 7.53
C ILE A 77 0.54 -2.16 8.20
N ASN A 78 -0.06 -1.42 9.14
CA ASN A 78 0.61 -0.34 9.88
C ASN A 78 1.83 -0.81 10.69
N GLU A 79 1.89 -2.09 11.06
CA GLU A 79 3.03 -2.70 11.78
C GLU A 79 4.27 -2.89 10.88
N HIS A 80 4.05 -2.90 9.56
CA HIS A 80 5.08 -3.18 8.57
C HIS A 80 5.33 -2.01 7.61
N ALA A 81 4.41 -1.05 7.52
CA ALA A 81 4.55 0.15 6.70
C ALA A 81 4.00 1.38 7.44
N ARG A 82 4.60 2.54 7.17
CA ARG A 82 4.12 3.81 7.72
C ARG A 82 2.87 4.26 6.96
N LEU A 83 1.77 4.47 7.66
CA LEU A 83 0.52 4.99 7.08
C LEU A 83 0.36 6.47 7.42
N THR A 84 0.23 7.33 6.40
CA THR A 84 -0.10 8.75 6.54
C THR A 84 -1.42 9.01 5.85
N VAL A 85 -2.45 9.26 6.66
CA VAL A 85 -3.75 9.71 6.17
C VAL A 85 -3.64 11.09 5.54
N ARG A 86 -4.46 11.34 4.52
CA ARG A 86 -4.63 12.69 3.99
C ARG A 86 -5.25 13.56 5.09
N ALA A 87 -4.49 14.57 5.55
CA ALA A 87 -5.05 15.70 6.27
C ALA A 87 -5.81 16.55 5.25
N ASN A 88 -7.10 16.80 5.53
CA ASN A 88 -7.93 17.68 4.71
C ASN A 88 -7.66 19.13 5.08
#